data_AF-A0A820THF5-F1
#
_entry.id   AF-A0A820THF5-F1
#
_cell.length_a   1.000
_cell.length_b   1.000
_cell.length_c   1.000
_cell.angle_alpha   90.00
_cell.angle_beta   90.00
_cell.angle_gamma   90.00
#
_symmetry.space_group_name_H-M   'P 1'
#
loop_
_entity.id
_entity.type
_entity.pdbx_description
1 polymer ?
#
loop_
_entity_poly.entity_id
_entity_poly.type
_entity_poly.pdbx_seq_one_letter_code
_entity_poly.pdbx_strand_id
1 'polypeptide(L)'
;DKHRVTLEFENDSDYINASFIEDFHGNRRYIAAQGPIDDSVTDFLQMIWEYQITSVICTANEIEAGRFKFRRYWPDEEKSIEFG
;
A
#
# COMPACT_ATOMS: atom_id res chain seq x y z
N ASP A 1 15.34 -0.33 7.15
CA ASP A 1 16.12 -0.45 5.91
C ASP A 1 16.18 -1.83 5.27
N LYS A 2 16.79 -2.87 5.85
CA LYS A 2 17.03 -4.14 5.11
C LYS A 2 15.81 -4.83 4.47
N HIS A 3 14.61 -4.62 5.03
CA HIS A 3 13.36 -5.17 4.51
C HIS A 3 12.39 -4.09 4.00
N ARG A 4 12.80 -2.83 3.97
CA ARG A 4 11.95 -1.71 3.53
C ARG A 4 11.59 -1.88 2.05
N VAL A 5 10.35 -1.59 1.71
CA VAL A 5 9.94 -1.40 0.30
C VAL A 5 10.33 0.01 -0.14
N THR A 6 10.95 0.12 -1.31
CA THR A 6 11.38 1.40 -1.89
C THR A 6 10.63 1.65 -3.18
N LEU A 7 10.22 2.88 -3.44
CA LEU A 7 9.56 3.27 -4.68
C LEU A 7 10.57 3.81 -5.70
N GLU A 8 10.32 3.59 -6.98
CA GLU A 8 10.99 4.31 -8.06
C GLU A 8 10.41 5.73 -8.16
N PHE A 9 11.17 6.70 -8.66
CA PHE A 9 10.94 8.10 -8.33
C PHE A 9 10.44 8.97 -9.50
N GLU A 10 9.39 9.76 -9.22
CA GLU A 10 9.17 11.10 -9.83
C GLU A 10 9.18 12.27 -8.81
N ASN A 11 8.87 12.05 -7.51
CA ASN A 11 8.75 13.12 -6.49
C ASN A 11 9.49 12.79 -5.17
N ASP A 12 10.47 13.62 -4.77
CA ASP A 12 11.26 13.79 -3.51
C ASP A 12 11.42 12.71 -2.38
N SER A 13 10.75 11.55 -2.35
CA SER A 13 11.06 10.42 -1.44
C SER A 13 10.82 9.01 -2.03
N ASP A 14 11.66 8.02 -1.68
CA ASP A 14 11.44 6.58 -2.00
C ASP A 14 10.71 5.85 -0.87
N TYR A 15 10.33 6.59 0.18
CA TYR A 15 9.84 6.01 1.40
C TYR A 15 8.35 5.67 1.31
N ILE A 16 8.02 4.42 1.65
CA ILE A 16 6.68 4.00 2.02
C ILE A 16 6.75 3.17 3.30
N ASN A 17 5.72 3.29 4.15
CA ASN A 17 5.60 2.47 5.36
C ASN A 17 5.15 1.04 5.01
N ALA A 18 6.06 0.28 4.41
CA ALA A 18 5.87 -1.09 4.04
C ALA A 18 7.17 -1.89 4.14
N SER A 19 7.05 -3.19 4.33
CA SER A 19 8.19 -4.11 4.43
C SER A 19 7.92 -5.43 3.74
N PHE A 20 8.95 -5.98 3.09
CA PHE A 20 8.93 -7.33 2.56
C PHE A 20 8.88 -8.35 3.69
N ILE A 21 8.03 -9.34 3.52
CA ILE A 21 7.97 -10.54 4.35
C ILE A 21 8.39 -11.73 3.50
N GLU A 22 9.33 -12.50 4.04
CA GLU A 22 9.83 -13.71 3.43
C GLU A 22 8.88 -14.89 3.67
N ASP A 23 8.75 -15.76 2.68
CA ASP A 23 8.12 -17.06 2.86
C ASP A 23 9.07 -18.05 3.57
N PHE A 24 8.61 -19.28 3.77
CA PHE A 24 9.40 -20.33 4.41
C PHE A 24 10.72 -20.65 3.67
N HIS A 25 10.84 -20.27 2.40
CA HIS A 25 12.03 -20.50 1.58
C HIS A 25 12.95 -19.27 1.51
N GLY A 26 12.64 -18.19 2.24
CA GLY A 26 13.41 -16.94 2.23
C GLY A 26 13.11 -16.04 1.03
N ASN A 27 12.08 -16.36 0.22
CA ASN A 27 11.70 -15.50 -0.89
C ASN A 27 10.82 -14.36 -0.36
N ARG A 28 11.11 -13.12 -0.75
CA ARG A 28 10.28 -11.95 -0.46
C ARG A 28 8.96 -12.03 -1.20
N ARG A 29 8.00 -12.76 -0.63
CA ARG A 29 6.75 -13.14 -1.28
C ARG A 29 5.59 -12.20 -0.96
N TYR A 30 5.65 -11.52 0.18
CA TYR A 30 4.60 -10.65 0.64
C TYR A 30 5.14 -9.26 0.96
N ILE A 31 4.24 -8.29 0.95
CA ILE A 31 4.49 -6.96 1.46
C ILE A 31 3.46 -6.70 2.57
N ALA A 32 3.93 -6.42 3.77
CA ALA A 32 3.10 -5.85 4.82
C ALA A 32 3.22 -4.33 4.75
N ALA A 33 2.09 -3.65 4.63
CA ALA A 33 2.01 -2.21 4.50
C ALA A 33 1.00 -1.64 5.50
N GLN A 34 1.25 -0.40 5.92
CA GLN A 34 0.21 0.40 6.58
C GLN A 34 -0.95 0.65 5.60
N GLY A 35 -2.18 0.69 6.10
CA GLY A 35 -3.28 1.25 5.32
C GLY A 35 -2.98 2.71 4.97
N PRO A 36 -3.15 3.13 3.70
CA PRO A 36 -2.74 4.46 3.27
C PRO A 36 -3.52 5.55 4.01
N ILE A 37 -2.88 6.70 4.22
CA ILE A 37 -3.55 7.94 4.64
C ILE A 37 -3.71 8.85 3.42
N ASP A 38 -4.39 9.99 3.60
CA ASP A 38 -4.66 10.92 2.49
C ASP A 38 -3.39 11.32 1.72
N ASP A 39 -2.29 11.60 2.44
CA ASP A 39 -1.02 12.03 1.84
C ASP A 39 -0.21 10.89 1.20
N SER A 40 -0.56 9.62 1.44
CA SER A 40 0.24 8.45 1.03
C SER A 40 -0.52 7.47 0.14
N VAL A 41 -1.71 7.83 -0.34
CA VAL A 41 -2.55 6.94 -1.15
C VAL A 41 -1.96 6.73 -2.54
N THR A 42 -1.36 7.77 -3.13
CA THR A 42 -0.66 7.69 -4.40
C THR A 42 0.55 6.77 -4.29
N ASP A 43 1.38 6.95 -3.25
CA ASP A 43 2.54 6.08 -2.98
C ASP A 43 2.14 4.61 -2.79
N PHE A 44 1.00 4.35 -2.13
CA PHE A 44 0.48 3.00 -1.94
C PHE A 44 0.06 2.35 -3.27
N LEU A 45 -0.57 3.11 -4.16
CA LEU A 45 -0.95 2.62 -5.50
C LEU A 45 0.27 2.46 -6.40
N GLN A 46 1.25 3.35 -6.29
CA GLN A 46 2.54 3.23 -6.97
C GLN A 46 3.28 1.97 -6.54
N MET A 47 3.30 1.65 -5.23
CA MET A 47 3.84 0.38 -4.74
C MET A 47 3.15 -0.84 -5.38
N ILE A 48 1.82 -0.80 -5.49
CA ILE A 48 1.05 -1.88 -6.13
C ILE A 48 1.46 -2.02 -7.60
N TRP A 49 1.60 -0.91 -8.31
CA TRP A 49 1.98 -0.88 -9.71
C TRP A 49 3.41 -1.38 -9.95
N GLU A 50 4.40 -0.82 -9.26
CA GLU A 50 5.82 -1.11 -9.44
C GLU A 50 6.16 -2.57 -9.10
N TYR A 51 5.61 -3.08 -7.99
CA TYR A 51 5.84 -4.46 -7.55
C TYR A 51 4.87 -5.46 -8.18
N GLN A 52 4.07 -5.04 -9.16
CA GLN A 52 3.13 -5.86 -9.92
C GLN A 52 2.19 -6.69 -9.00
N ILE A 53 1.69 -6.05 -7.94
CA ILE A 53 0.81 -6.69 -6.97
C ILE A 53 -0.55 -6.96 -7.62
N THR A 54 -0.96 -8.22 -7.66
CA THR A 54 -2.25 -8.65 -8.24
C THR A 54 -3.34 -8.87 -7.20
N SER A 55 -3.01 -8.83 -5.90
CA SER A 55 -3.95 -9.08 -4.82
C SER A 55 -3.57 -8.28 -3.57
N VAL A 56 -4.55 -7.54 -3.03
CA VAL A 56 -4.42 -6.77 -1.79
C VAL A 56 -5.39 -7.35 -0.77
N ILE A 57 -4.87 -7.71 0.41
CA ILE A 57 -5.68 -8.23 1.52
C ILE A 57 -5.73 -7.15 2.60
N CYS A 58 -6.90 -6.52 2.76
CA CYS A 58 -7.15 -5.57 3.84
C CYS A 58 -7.83 -6.28 5.01
N THR A 59 -7.28 -6.13 6.21
CA THR A 59 -7.75 -6.81 7.43
C THR A 59 -8.38 -5.85 8.44
N ALA A 60 -8.74 -4.64 8.00
CA ALA A 60 -9.35 -3.60 8.82
C ALA A 60 -10.50 -2.91 8.06
N ASN A 61 -11.43 -2.29 8.80
CA ASN A 61 -12.39 -1.37 8.21
C ASN A 61 -11.84 0.06 8.17
N GLU A 62 -12.35 0.91 7.27
CA GLU A 62 -11.96 2.33 7.20
C GLU A 62 -12.16 3.07 8.53
N ILE A 63 -13.22 2.70 9.26
CA ILE A 63 -13.54 3.22 10.58
C ILE A 63 -13.78 2.05 11.52
N GLU A 64 -13.08 2.01 12.64
CA GLU A 64 -13.26 1.02 13.70
C GLU A 64 -13.39 1.72 15.04
N ALA A 65 -14.42 1.37 15.82
CA ALA A 65 -14.72 2.02 17.10
C ALA A 65 -14.74 3.57 17.02
N GLY A 66 -15.26 4.10 15.91
CA GLY A 66 -15.34 5.54 15.65
C GLY A 66 -14.03 6.22 15.28
N ARG A 67 -12.95 5.46 15.03
CA ARG A 67 -11.64 5.98 14.64
C ARG A 67 -11.31 5.63 13.20
N PHE A 68 -10.88 6.63 12.44
CA PHE A 68 -10.34 6.46 11.09
C PHE A 68 -9.07 5.61 11.11
N LYS A 69 -8.98 4.65 10.19
CA LYS A 69 -7.85 3.71 10.07
C LYS A 69 -7.02 3.94 8.81
N PHE A 70 -7.67 4.14 7.68
CA PHE A 70 -7.02 4.36 6.40
C PHE A 70 -7.98 5.00 5.39
N ARG A 71 -7.40 5.66 4.39
CA ARG A 71 -8.09 6.24 3.25
C ARG A 71 -8.44 5.13 2.26
N ARG A 72 -9.72 5.05 1.88
CA ARG A 72 -10.17 4.13 0.83
C ARG A 72 -9.40 4.40 -0.47
N TYR A 73 -8.75 3.37 -1.00
CA TYR A 73 -7.90 3.40 -2.20
C TYR A 73 -8.52 2.64 -3.39
N TRP A 74 -9.79 2.25 -3.28
CA TRP A 74 -10.56 1.58 -4.32
C TRP A 74 -11.87 2.34 -4.56
N PRO A 75 -12.40 2.33 -5.79
CA PRO A 75 -13.67 3.00 -6.09
C PRO A 75 -14.86 2.22 -5.52
N ASP A 76 -16.01 2.89 -5.41
CA ASP A 76 -17.28 2.17 -5.31
C ASP A 76 -17.54 1.40 -6.62
N GLU A 77 -18.46 0.44 -6.56
CA GLU A 77 -18.91 -0.31 -7.74
C GLU A 77 -19.33 0.63 -8.87
N GLU A 78 -18.91 0.31 -10.10
CA GLU A 78 -19.15 1.08 -11.33
C GLU A 78 -18.56 2.50 -11.38
N LYS A 79 -17.72 2.89 -10.41
CA LYS A 79 -17.00 4.18 -10.42
C LYS A 79 -15.52 3.99 -10.73
N SER A 80 -14.89 5.06 -11.20
CA SER A 80 -13.44 5.21 -11.19
C SER A 80 -13.05 6.27 -10.17
N ILE A 81 -11.83 6.15 -9.64
CA ILE A 81 -11.19 7.15 -8.81
C ILE A 81 -9.77 7.34 -9.33
N GLU A 82 -9.34 8.60 -9.40
CA GLU A 82 -8.00 8.97 -9.85
C GLU A 82 -7.17 9.37 -8.63
N PHE A 83 -5.92 8.91 -8.61
CA PHE A 83 -4.93 9.22 -7.61
C PHE A 83 -3.60 9.45 -8.33
N GLY A 84 -3.05 10.66 -8.20
CA GLY A 84 -1.89 11.08 -8.98
C GLY A 84 -2.29 11.59 -10.35
#